data_AF-A0A2E3WUK9-F1
#
_entry.id   AF-A0A2E3WUK9-F1
#
_cell.length_a   1.000
_cell.length_b   1.000
_cell.length_c   1.000
_cell.angle_alpha   90.00
_cell.angle_beta   90.00
_cell.angle_gamma   90.00
#
_symmetry.space_group_name_H-M   'P 1'
#
loop_
_entity.id
_entity.type
_entity.pdbx_description
1 polymer ?
#
loop_
_entity_poly.entity_id
_entity_poly.type
_entity_poly.pdbx_seq_one_letter_code
_entity_poly.pdbx_strand_id
1 'polypeptide(L)' 'EDANIDTDMNFVMNEENNFIEIQGTAEGNPFSEVELQSMIELAKKGCQELIDLQKKHS' A
#
# COMPACT_ATOMS: atom_id res chain seq x y z
N GLU A 1 8.07 14.30 0.97
CA GLU A 1 7.56 15.07 -0.17
C GLU A 1 8.00 14.35 -1.43
N ASP A 2 7.17 13.47 -1.96
CA ASP A 2 7.27 13.01 -3.35
C ASP A 2 5.84 12.88 -3.87
N ALA A 3 5.17 14.04 -3.91
CA ALA A 3 3.83 14.23 -4.43
C ALA A 3 3.88 14.49 -5.94
N ASN A 4 4.59 13.62 -6.67
CA ASN A 4 4.74 13.70 -8.11
C ASN A 4 4.55 12.34 -8.79
N ILE A 5 3.79 11.48 -8.11
CA ILE A 5 3.45 10.16 -8.62
C ILE A 5 1.99 10.28 -9.09
N ASP A 6 1.80 10.50 -10.37
CA ASP A 6 0.53 10.28 -11.08
C ASP A 6 0.24 8.77 -11.08
N THR A 7 0.17 8.13 -9.91
CA THR A 7 -0.11 6.70 -9.75
C THR A 7 -1.04 6.48 -8.58
N ASP A 8 -2.22 5.98 -8.90
CA ASP A 8 -3.18 5.53 -7.91
C ASP A 8 -2.94 4.06 -7.61
N MET A 9 -2.64 3.76 -6.35
CA MET A 9 -2.46 2.41 -5.84
C MET A 9 -3.47 2.10 -4.74
N ASN A 10 -4.16 0.97 -4.87
CA ASN A 10 -5.01 0.40 -3.83
C ASN A 10 -4.47 -0.97 -3.43
N PHE A 11 -4.42 -1.22 -2.12
CA PHE A 11 -3.96 -2.48 -1.53
C PHE A 11 -5.03 -3.02 -0.58
N VAL A 12 -5.45 -4.27 -0.80
CA VAL A 12 -6.33 -5.00 0.10
C VAL A 12 -5.56 -6.21 0.63
N MET A 13 -5.50 -6.34 1.95
CA MET A 13 -4.72 -7.38 2.60
C MET A 13 -5.35 -7.84 3.92
N ASN A 14 -5.03 -9.06 4.32
CA ASN A 14 -5.43 -9.60 5.63
C ASN A 14 -4.38 -9.28 6.72
N GLU A 15 -4.69 -9.63 7.97
CA GLU A 15 -3.79 -9.38 9.11
C GLU A 15 -2.49 -10.22 9.11
N GLU A 16 -2.39 -11.23 8.24
CA GLU A 16 -1.20 -12.07 8.07
C GLU A 16 -0.26 -11.51 6.97
N ASN A 17 -0.52 -10.29 6.48
CA ASN A 17 0.17 -9.65 5.36
C ASN A 17 0.00 -10.33 3.99
N ASN A 18 -1.02 -11.17 3.83
CA ASN A 18 -1.35 -11.76 2.53
C ASN A 18 -2.18 -10.78 1.70
N PHE A 19 -1.74 -10.53 0.47
CA PHE A 19 -2.48 -9.67 -0.47
C PHE A 19 -3.71 -10.39 -1.02
N ILE A 20 -4.85 -9.72 -0.93
CA ILE A 20 -6.12 -10.11 -1.55
C ILE A 20 -6.24 -9.42 -2.91
N GLU A 21 -5.85 -8.14 -2.98
CA GLU A 21 -5.89 -7.35 -4.19
C GLU A 21 -4.77 -6.31 -4.18
N ILE A 22 -4.15 -6.11 -5.34
CA ILE A 22 -3.28 -4.98 -5.64
C ILE A 22 -3.76 -4.41 -6.96
N GLN A 23 -4.21 -3.15 -6.94
CA GLN A 23 -4.58 -2.43 -8.14
C GLN A 23 -3.69 -1.18 -8.24
N GLY A 24 -2.97 -1.07 -9.34
CA GLY A 24 -2.14 0.08 -9.64
C GLY A 24 -2.47 0.65 -11.01
N THR A 25 -2.70 1.95 -11.07
CA THR A 25 -2.88 2.68 -12.33
C THR A 25 -1.85 3.78 -12.39
N ALA A 26 -0.91 3.67 -13.34
CA ALA A 26 -0.03 4.78 -13.69
C ALA A 26 -0.77 5.72 -14.64
N GLU A 27 -1.17 6.90 -14.16
CA GLU A 27 -1.84 7.93 -14.96
C GLU A 27 -0.84 8.77 -15.78
N GLY A 28 0.45 8.75 -15.41
CA GLY A 28 1.54 9.41 -16.13
C GLY A 28 2.62 8.44 -16.62
N ASN A 29 3.71 8.34 -15.86
CA ASN A 29 4.81 7.43 -16.16
C ASN A 29 4.57 6.06 -15.52
N PRO A 30 4.96 4.95 -16.18
CA PRO A 30 4.92 3.64 -15.54
C PRO A 30 5.83 3.63 -14.31
N PHE A 31 5.36 3.00 -13.23
CA PHE A 31 6.19 2.78 -12.04
C PHE A 31 7.21 1.66 -12.30
N SER A 32 8.39 1.82 -11.73
CA SER A 32 9.41 0.78 -11.66
C SER A 32 9.05 -0.30 -10.64
N GLU A 33 9.70 -1.46 -10.75
CA GLU A 33 9.59 -2.53 -9.75
C GLU A 33 10.01 -2.06 -8.34
N VAL A 34 11.03 -1.19 -8.26
CA VAL A 34 11.52 -0.63 -6.99
C VAL A 34 10.49 0.30 -6.34
N GLU A 35 9.81 1.12 -7.14
CA GLU A 35 8.72 1.99 -6.65
C GLU A 35 7.53 1.16 -6.20
N LEU A 36 7.12 0.15 -6.97
CA LEU A 36 6.06 -0.77 -6.57
C LEU A 36 6.38 -1.46 -5.25
N GLN A 37 7.60 -1.96 -5.08
CA GLN A 37 8.03 -2.61 -3.84
C GLN A 37 8.01 -1.63 -2.66
N SER A 38 8.40 -0.38 -2.88
CA SER A 38 8.36 0.66 -1.84
C SER A 38 6.92 0.98 -1.41
N MET A 39 5.98 1.05 -2.37
CA MET A 39 4.55 1.24 -2.09
C MET A 39 3.95 0.04 -1.35
N ILE A 40 4.35 -1.17 -1.69
CA ILE A 40 3.96 -2.42 -0.99
C ILE A 40 4.40 -2.39 0.48
N GLU A 41 5.64 -1.97 0.76
CA GLU A 41 6.15 -1.90 2.14
C GLU A 41 5.43 -0.81 2.96
N LEU A 42 5.10 0.33 2.33
CA LEU A 42 4.29 1.37 2.95
C LEU A 42 2.87 0.87 3.27
N ALA A 43 2.23 0.16 2.34
CA ALA A 43 0.90 -0.41 2.53
C ALA A 43 0.87 -1.42 3.69
N LYS A 44 1.81 -2.37 3.73
CA LYS A 44 1.95 -3.33 4.84
C LYS A 44 2.08 -2.63 6.19
N LYS A 45 2.97 -1.64 6.27
CA LYS A 45 3.18 -0.87 7.50
C LYS A 45 1.89 -0.15 7.93
N GLY A 46 1.24 0.57 7.02
CA GLY A 46 0.00 1.29 7.32
C GLY A 46 -1.13 0.36 7.77
N CYS A 47 -1.31 -0.78 7.10
CA CYS A 47 -2.31 -1.78 7.49
C CYS A 47 -2.02 -2.37 8.88
N GLN A 48 -0.77 -2.68 9.20
CA GLN A 48 -0.40 -3.16 10.54
C GLN A 48 -0.71 -2.12 11.61
N GLU A 49 -0.37 -0.85 11.38
CA GLU A 49 -0.68 0.25 12.30
C GLU A 49 -2.19 0.38 12.54
N LEU A 50 -3.02 0.25 11.49
CA LEU A 50 -4.47 0.29 11.59
C LEU A 50 -5.04 -0.91 12.37
N ILE A 51 -4.53 -2.12 12.12
CA ILE A 51 -4.93 -3.34 12.86
C ILE A 51 -4.59 -3.20 14.34
N ASP A 52 -3.39 -2.72 14.67
CA ASP A 52 -2.95 -2.51 16.05
C ASP A 52 -3.82 -1.46 16.76
N LEU A 53 -4.21 -0.39 16.07
CA LEU A 53 -5.15 0.60 16.58
C LEU A 53 -6.54 -0.01 16.80
N GLN A 54 -7.06 -0.80 15.85
CA GLN A 54 -8.36 -1.44 15.99
C GLN A 54 -8.40 -2.44 17.15
N LYS A 55 -7.33 -3.21 17.36
CA LYS A 55 -7.18 -4.14 18.49
C LYS A 55 -7.12 -3.41 19.84
N LYS A 56 -6.55 -2.19 19.90
CA LYS A 56 -6.52 -1.37 21.13
C LYS A 56 -7.88 -0.77 21.52
N HIS A 57 -8.80 -0.65 20.56
CA HIS A 57 -10.13 -0.07 20.77
C HIS A 57 -11.25 -1.13 20.90
N SER A 58 -10.91 -2.42 20.83
CA SER A 58 -11.83 -3.55 21.03
C SER A 58 -11.66 -4.16 22.42
#